data_AF-A0AAW8QIB6-F1
#
_entry.id   AF-A0AAW8QIB6-F1
#
_cell.length_a   1.000
_cell.length_b   1.000
_cell.length_c   1.000
_cell.angle_alpha   90.00
_cell.angle_beta   90.00
_cell.angle_gamma   90.00
#
_symmetry.space_group_name_H-M   'P 1'
#
loop_
_entity.id
_entity.type
_entity.pdbx_description
1 polymer ?
#
loop_
_entity_poly.entity_id
_entity_poly.type
_entity_poly.pdbx_seq_one_letter_code
_entity_poly.pdbx_strand_id
1 'polypeptide(L)'
;MRKLTTDEFIKKAIEKHGLKYDYSKAEYIGNHKKLEVICSEHGSFFIAPSNHYAGKGCAKCSTVINKERLRFSTESIINQFKEIHKDKYDYSKVEYVNIDVPVIITCRKHGDFMQTPAKHKLGRGCVKCHFEYNTFKRESYIKLSQEKNKRAKLYLIKCNSEDESFYKVGITLNSLEIRFDSHKLPYGYEVIQLVDGDTGLIYDMEKQIHGLLKNFKYHPLIPFKGDGECFSEVPRKILELLKSFSALEQNQLIV
;
A
#
# COMPACT_ATOMS: atom_id res chain seq x y z
N MET A 1 -5.77 43.54 46.63
CA MET A 1 -6.63 42.39 46.28
C MET A 1 -6.78 41.48 47.49
N ARG A 2 -8.00 41.12 47.86
CA ARG A 2 -8.26 40.09 48.89
C ARG A 2 -7.73 38.75 48.39
N LYS A 3 -6.91 38.06 49.19
CA LYS A 3 -6.47 36.70 48.88
C LYS A 3 -7.65 35.76 49.08
N LEU A 4 -7.87 34.86 48.12
CA LEU A 4 -8.86 33.78 48.26
C LEU A 4 -8.46 32.86 49.42
N THR A 5 -9.43 32.34 50.15
CA THR A 5 -9.21 31.27 51.15
C THR A 5 -9.19 29.89 50.47
N THR A 6 -8.72 28.86 51.18
CA THR A 6 -8.79 27.46 50.71
C THR A 6 -10.24 27.06 50.39
N ASP A 7 -11.20 27.38 51.26
CA ASP A 7 -12.61 27.05 51.03
C ASP A 7 -13.20 27.75 49.80
N GLU A 8 -12.86 29.03 49.60
CA GLU A 8 -13.28 29.77 48.42
C GLU A 8 -12.66 29.19 47.14
N PHE A 9 -11.43 28.67 47.20
CA PHE A 9 -10.81 27.93 46.09
C PHE A 9 -11.55 26.62 45.81
N ILE A 10 -11.80 25.80 46.85
CA ILE A 10 -12.45 24.50 46.72
C ILE A 10 -13.84 24.66 46.12
N LYS A 11 -14.63 25.63 46.60
CA LYS A 11 -15.97 25.91 46.06
C LYS A 11 -15.92 26.19 44.55
N LYS A 12 -15.02 27.05 44.11
CA LYS A 12 -14.84 27.36 42.68
C LYS A 12 -14.32 26.17 41.87
N ALA A 13 -13.46 25.36 42.48
CA ALA A 13 -12.92 24.17 41.85
C ALA A 13 -14.00 23.09 41.64
N ILE A 14 -14.91 22.93 42.60
CA ILE A 14 -16.09 22.05 42.50
C ILE A 14 -17.09 22.60 41.47
N GLU A 15 -17.36 23.90 41.45
CA GLU A 15 -18.23 24.51 40.42
C GLU A 15 -17.72 24.22 38.99
N LYS A 16 -16.38 24.18 38.81
CA LYS A 16 -15.78 23.94 37.50
C LYS A 16 -15.64 22.46 37.11
N HIS A 17 -15.27 21.60 38.07
CA HIS A 17 -14.90 20.20 37.80
C HIS A 17 -15.90 19.19 38.36
N GLY A 18 -16.96 19.65 39.02
CA GLY A 18 -17.89 18.81 39.77
C GLY A 18 -17.18 18.00 40.85
N LEU A 19 -17.63 16.76 41.03
CA LEU A 19 -17.10 15.82 42.03
C LEU A 19 -15.92 14.97 41.52
N LYS A 20 -15.22 15.44 40.47
CA LYS A 20 -14.12 14.69 39.82
C LYS A 20 -12.85 14.61 40.69
N TYR A 21 -12.71 15.53 41.63
CA TYR A 21 -11.50 15.68 42.44
C TYR A 21 -11.86 15.81 43.91
N ASP A 22 -11.06 15.16 44.75
CA ASP A 22 -11.05 15.35 46.20
C ASP A 22 -9.97 16.39 46.55
N TYR A 23 -10.35 17.35 47.39
CA TYR A 23 -9.55 18.47 47.86
C TYR A 23 -9.23 18.37 49.37
N SER A 24 -9.39 17.20 49.97
CA SER A 24 -9.13 16.94 51.39
C SER A 24 -7.71 17.31 51.85
N LYS A 25 -6.75 17.38 50.91
CA LYS A 25 -5.35 17.78 51.14
C LYS A 25 -4.98 19.13 50.50
N ALA A 26 -5.97 19.89 50.03
CA ALA A 26 -5.73 21.14 49.33
C ALA A 26 -5.36 22.25 50.32
N GLU A 27 -4.18 22.86 50.16
CA GLU A 27 -3.77 24.06 50.88
C GLU A 27 -3.55 25.23 49.91
N TYR A 28 -4.47 26.20 49.88
CA TYR A 28 -4.39 27.33 48.96
C TYR A 28 -3.49 28.44 49.51
N ILE A 29 -2.34 28.65 48.86
CA ILE A 29 -1.39 29.72 49.21
C ILE A 29 -1.44 30.87 48.19
N GLY A 30 -1.81 30.58 46.94
CA GLY A 30 -1.95 31.56 45.87
C GLY A 30 -2.02 30.91 44.49
N ASN A 31 -2.43 31.69 43.47
CA ASN A 31 -2.82 31.16 42.15
C ASN A 31 -1.74 30.38 41.38
N HIS A 32 -0.46 30.62 41.67
CA HIS A 32 0.66 29.99 40.97
C HIS A 32 1.39 28.94 41.81
N LYS A 33 1.08 28.83 43.11
CA LYS A 33 1.66 27.81 43.98
C LYS A 33 0.82 26.54 43.83
N LYS A 34 1.47 25.42 43.55
CA LYS A 34 0.78 24.15 43.36
C LYS A 34 0.20 23.68 44.70
N LEU A 35 -0.99 23.10 44.66
CA LEU A 35 -1.60 22.37 45.78
C LEU A 35 -1.85 20.91 45.38
N GLU A 36 -1.99 20.06 46.38
CA GLU A 36 -2.35 18.65 46.18
C GLU A 36 -3.85 18.53 45.90
N VAL A 37 -4.18 17.82 44.82
CA VAL A 37 -5.55 17.46 44.44
C VAL A 37 -5.57 15.97 44.17
N ILE A 38 -6.64 15.29 44.58
CA ILE A 38 -6.77 13.84 44.44
C ILE A 38 -7.77 13.57 43.32
N CYS A 39 -7.32 12.91 42.25
CA CYS A 39 -8.23 12.38 41.25
C CYS A 39 -8.82 11.06 41.76
N SER A 40 -10.14 10.93 41.72
CA SER A 40 -10.85 9.72 42.15
C SER A 40 -10.35 8.45 41.46
N GLU A 41 -9.90 8.54 40.21
CA GLU A 41 -9.44 7.41 39.40
C GLU A 41 -7.91 7.21 39.43
N HIS A 42 -7.14 8.29 39.60
CA HIS A 42 -5.70 8.29 39.29
C HIS A 42 -4.81 8.71 40.46
N GLY A 43 -5.38 8.98 41.63
CA GLY A 43 -4.67 9.34 42.84
C GLY A 43 -4.26 10.81 42.90
N SER A 44 -3.37 11.13 43.85
CA SER A 44 -2.95 12.51 44.12
C SER A 44 -1.96 13.06 43.10
N PHE A 45 -2.07 14.36 42.84
CA PHE A 45 -1.18 15.11 41.96
C PHE A 45 -1.16 16.59 42.37
N PHE A 46 -0.12 17.31 41.94
CA PHE A 46 0.05 18.72 42.25
C PHE A 46 -0.30 19.60 41.05
N ILE A 47 -1.20 20.57 41.24
CA ILE A 47 -1.62 21.52 40.20
C ILE A 47 -1.67 22.95 40.73
N ALA A 48 -1.31 23.92 39.88
CA ALA A 48 -1.47 25.33 40.20
C ALA A 48 -2.95 25.74 40.08
N PRO A 49 -3.53 26.49 41.04
CA PRO A 49 -4.93 26.92 40.99
C PRO A 49 -5.30 27.60 39.67
N SER A 50 -4.43 28.45 39.11
CA SER A 50 -4.69 29.11 37.83
C SER A 50 -4.88 28.13 36.68
N ASN A 51 -4.09 27.04 36.65
CA ASN A 51 -4.23 25.97 35.66
C ASN A 51 -5.50 25.15 35.91
N HIS A 52 -5.81 24.88 37.18
CA HIS A 52 -7.03 24.15 37.57
C HIS A 52 -8.29 24.93 37.19
N TYR A 53 -8.31 26.23 37.46
CA TYR A 53 -9.35 27.14 36.99
C TYR A 53 -9.40 27.30 35.48
N ALA A 54 -8.33 27.04 34.74
CA ALA A 54 -8.35 26.99 33.29
C ALA A 54 -8.95 25.68 32.74
N GLY A 55 -9.31 24.73 33.61
CA GLY A 55 -9.90 23.45 33.24
C GLY A 55 -8.88 22.32 33.08
N LYS A 56 -7.61 22.58 33.38
CA LYS A 56 -6.59 21.52 33.46
C LYS A 56 -6.82 20.72 34.75
N GLY A 57 -6.43 19.46 34.75
CA GLY A 57 -6.57 18.58 35.89
C GLY A 57 -5.63 17.39 35.78
N CYS A 58 -6.10 16.20 36.17
CA CYS A 58 -5.31 14.98 36.06
C CYS A 58 -4.90 14.68 34.61
N ALA A 59 -3.59 14.60 34.36
CA ALA A 59 -3.02 14.31 33.04
C ALA A 59 -3.47 12.94 32.50
N LYS A 60 -3.59 11.92 33.37
CA LYS A 60 -4.03 10.57 32.97
C LYS A 60 -5.47 10.58 32.46
N CYS A 61 -6.40 11.26 33.16
CA CYS A 61 -7.76 11.46 32.64
C CYS A 61 -7.76 12.17 31.29
N SER A 62 -6.96 13.23 31.14
CA SER A 62 -6.87 13.96 29.86
C SER A 62 -6.36 13.07 28.73
N THR A 63 -5.39 12.19 28.98
CA THR A 63 -4.89 11.23 28.00
C THR A 63 -5.99 10.24 27.57
N VAL A 64 -6.78 9.72 28.51
CA VAL A 64 -7.91 8.82 28.20
C VAL A 64 -8.94 9.52 27.32
N ILE A 65 -9.39 10.71 27.71
CA ILE A 65 -10.38 11.50 26.94
C ILE A 65 -9.85 11.82 25.53
N ASN A 66 -8.58 12.22 25.42
CA ASN A 66 -7.97 12.51 24.13
C ASN A 66 -7.89 11.25 23.25
N LYS A 67 -7.58 10.09 23.82
CA LYS A 67 -7.56 8.81 23.10
C LYS A 67 -8.96 8.42 22.62
N GLU A 68 -10.00 8.63 23.43
CA GLU A 68 -11.39 8.40 23.02
C GLU A 68 -11.82 9.35 21.91
N ARG A 69 -11.49 10.64 22.00
CA ARG A 69 -11.75 11.62 20.94
C ARG A 69 -11.01 11.28 19.64
N LEU A 70 -9.76 10.83 19.73
CA LEU A 70 -8.97 10.38 18.58
C LEU A 70 -9.58 9.11 17.97
N ARG A 71 -10.03 8.15 18.78
CA ARG A 71 -10.77 6.96 18.31
C ARG A 71 -12.05 7.35 17.57
N PHE A 72 -12.86 8.24 18.13
CA PHE A 72 -14.06 8.75 17.47
C PHE A 72 -13.74 9.40 16.12
N SER A 73 -12.65 10.17 16.04
CA SER A 73 -12.19 10.75 14.78
C SER A 73 -11.64 9.70 13.79
N THR A 74 -11.00 8.64 14.31
CA THR A 74 -10.49 7.51 13.53
C THR A 74 -11.64 6.68 12.95
N GLU A 75 -12.66 6.39 13.74
CA GLU A 75 -13.85 5.68 13.28
C GLU A 75 -14.62 6.49 12.22
N SER A 76 -14.76 7.80 12.43
CA SER A 76 -15.39 8.70 11.47
C SER A 76 -14.66 8.71 10.12
N ILE A 77 -13.32 8.75 10.10
CA ILE A 77 -12.57 8.74 8.84
C ILE A 77 -12.64 7.36 8.18
N ILE A 78 -12.60 6.28 8.95
CA ILE A 78 -12.73 4.90 8.44
C ILE A 78 -14.09 4.69 7.77
N ASN A 79 -15.18 5.22 8.35
CA ASN A 79 -16.51 5.12 7.74
C ASN A 79 -16.56 5.82 6.38
N GLN A 80 -15.96 7.01 6.27
CA GLN A 80 -15.83 7.70 4.98
C GLN A 80 -15.00 6.90 3.97
N PHE A 81 -13.91 6.25 4.42
CA PHE A 81 -13.13 5.38 3.55
C PHE A 81 -13.93 4.16 3.06
N LYS A 82 -14.72 3.54 3.94
CA LYS A 82 -15.60 2.41 3.60
C LYS A 82 -16.70 2.82 2.61
N GLU A 83 -17.23 4.03 2.69
CA GLU A 83 -18.21 4.53 1.72
C GLU A 83 -17.64 4.56 0.30
N ILE A 84 -16.39 5.03 0.15
CA ILE A 84 -15.69 5.18 -1.12
C ILE A 84 -15.18 3.83 -1.65
N HIS A 85 -14.55 3.04 -0.79
CA HIS A 85 -13.80 1.85 -1.20
C HIS A 85 -14.52 0.53 -0.93
N LYS A 86 -15.67 0.57 -0.24
CA LYS A 86 -16.42 -0.62 0.19
C LYS A 86 -15.50 -1.58 0.96
N ASP A 87 -15.55 -2.86 0.62
CA ASP A 87 -14.79 -3.91 1.31
C ASP A 87 -13.36 -4.11 0.79
N LYS A 88 -12.83 -3.21 -0.05
CA LYS A 88 -11.49 -3.38 -0.66
C LYS A 88 -10.34 -3.38 0.35
N TYR A 89 -10.50 -2.72 1.49
CA TYR A 89 -9.45 -2.52 2.47
C TYR A 89 -9.89 -2.90 3.87
N ASP A 90 -8.90 -3.28 4.67
CA ASP A 90 -9.00 -3.40 6.11
C ASP A 90 -8.30 -2.19 6.76
N TYR A 91 -8.95 -1.61 7.76
CA TYR A 91 -8.51 -0.39 8.44
C TYR A 91 -8.17 -0.63 9.92
N SER A 92 -7.96 -1.88 10.33
CA SER A 92 -7.68 -2.25 11.73
C SER A 92 -6.42 -1.59 12.30
N LYS A 93 -5.49 -1.18 11.42
CA LYS A 93 -4.21 -0.52 11.76
C LYS A 93 -4.23 1.00 11.57
N VAL A 94 -5.38 1.60 11.23
CA VAL A 94 -5.47 3.04 11.01
C VAL A 94 -5.47 3.77 12.35
N GLU A 95 -4.50 4.65 12.55
CA GLU A 95 -4.46 5.62 13.64
C GLU A 95 -4.51 7.03 13.05
N TYR A 96 -5.66 7.68 13.13
CA TYR A 96 -5.87 8.97 12.49
C TYR A 96 -5.37 10.13 13.37
N VAL A 97 -4.54 10.99 12.78
CA VAL A 97 -4.06 12.23 13.42
C VAL A 97 -4.64 13.45 12.71
N ASN A 98 -4.41 13.57 11.40
CA ASN A 98 -4.97 14.60 10.54
C ASN A 98 -4.99 14.12 9.08
N ILE A 99 -5.45 14.97 8.15
CA ILE A 99 -5.68 14.59 6.75
C ILE A 99 -4.40 14.35 5.94
N ASP A 100 -3.27 14.93 6.37
CA ASP A 100 -1.99 14.95 5.67
C ASP A 100 -0.98 13.94 6.23
N VAL A 101 -1.22 13.42 7.43
CA VAL A 101 -0.38 12.37 8.04
C VAL A 101 -0.77 11.00 7.44
N PRO A 102 0.18 10.25 6.85
CA PRO A 102 -0.09 8.92 6.31
C PRO A 102 -0.59 7.94 7.37
N VAL A 103 -1.55 7.10 6.99
CA VAL A 103 -2.06 5.97 7.79
C VAL A 103 -1.74 4.64 7.12
N ILE A 104 -1.68 3.57 7.90
CA ILE A 104 -1.49 2.20 7.39
C ILE A 104 -2.85 1.64 6.99
N ILE A 105 -2.99 1.30 5.71
CA ILE A 105 -4.20 0.68 5.14
C ILE A 105 -3.81 -0.70 4.64
N THR A 106 -4.63 -1.71 4.96
CA THR A 106 -4.37 -3.08 4.54
C THR A 106 -5.19 -3.37 3.28
N CYS A 107 -4.52 -3.54 2.14
CA CYS A 107 -5.16 -4.12 0.97
C CYS A 107 -5.40 -5.61 1.20
N ARG A 108 -6.65 -6.07 1.08
CA ARG A 108 -6.99 -7.48 1.26
C ARG A 108 -6.24 -8.44 0.31
N LYS A 109 -5.73 -7.93 -0.82
CA LYS A 109 -4.93 -8.71 -1.79
C LYS A 109 -3.42 -8.54 -1.64
N HIS A 110 -2.97 -7.33 -1.35
CA HIS A 110 -1.55 -6.95 -1.50
C HIS A 110 -0.86 -6.58 -0.20
N GLY A 111 -1.57 -6.65 0.93
CA GLY A 111 -1.09 -6.34 2.26
C GLY A 111 -1.07 -4.84 2.57
N ASP A 112 -0.33 -4.49 3.63
CA ASP A 112 -0.22 -3.14 4.15
C ASP A 112 0.43 -2.17 3.16
N PHE A 113 -0.09 -0.94 3.10
CA PHE A 113 0.54 0.19 2.44
C PHE A 113 0.22 1.49 3.18
N MET A 114 1.05 2.50 3.00
CA MET A 114 0.82 3.82 3.60
C MET A 114 0.18 4.78 2.60
N GLN A 115 -0.81 5.56 3.07
CA GLN A 115 -1.40 6.62 2.29
C GLN A 115 -1.99 7.70 3.19
N THR A 116 -1.94 8.96 2.75
CA THR A 116 -2.61 10.07 3.43
C THR A 116 -4.14 9.95 3.31
N PRO A 117 -4.91 10.21 4.38
CA PRO A 117 -6.36 10.29 4.32
C PRO A 117 -6.92 11.18 3.20
N ALA A 118 -6.26 12.31 2.90
CA ALA A 118 -6.66 13.20 1.78
C ALA A 118 -6.72 12.44 0.44
N LYS A 119 -5.61 11.78 0.08
CA LYS A 119 -5.51 10.99 -1.16
C LYS A 119 -6.47 9.82 -1.16
N HIS A 120 -6.63 9.14 -0.03
CA HIS A 120 -7.51 7.98 0.06
C HIS A 120 -8.98 8.35 -0.13
N LYS A 121 -9.39 9.51 0.39
CA LYS A 121 -10.71 10.11 0.16
C LYS A 121 -11.00 10.46 -1.31
N LEU A 122 -9.96 10.78 -2.09
CA LEU A 122 -10.10 11.02 -3.52
C LEU A 122 -10.24 9.72 -4.33
N GLY A 123 -10.47 8.56 -3.68
CA GLY A 123 -10.58 7.27 -4.34
C GLY A 123 -9.23 6.64 -4.72
N ARG A 124 -8.10 7.23 -4.32
CA ARG A 124 -6.79 6.58 -4.49
C ARG A 124 -6.67 5.42 -3.51
N GLY A 125 -5.90 4.41 -3.89
CA GLY A 125 -5.83 3.15 -3.13
C GLY A 125 -4.53 2.40 -3.37
N CYS A 126 -4.59 1.08 -3.29
CA CYS A 126 -3.44 0.22 -3.50
C CYS A 126 -2.92 0.34 -4.94
N VAL A 127 -1.64 0.70 -5.05
CA VAL A 127 -0.94 0.85 -6.34
C VAL A 127 -0.87 -0.48 -7.09
N LYS A 128 -0.65 -1.60 -6.39
CA LYS A 128 -0.65 -2.94 -6.99
C LYS A 128 -2.02 -3.31 -7.56
N CYS A 129 -3.13 -3.00 -6.87
CA CYS A 129 -4.48 -3.15 -7.44
C CYS A 129 -4.64 -2.31 -8.70
N HIS A 130 -4.19 -1.05 -8.68
CA HIS A 130 -4.30 -0.17 -9.85
C HIS A 130 -3.57 -0.76 -11.07
N PHE A 131 -2.39 -1.35 -10.88
CA PHE A 131 -1.65 -2.01 -11.95
C PHE A 131 -2.24 -3.35 -12.38
N GLU A 132 -2.90 -4.11 -11.49
CA GLU A 132 -3.68 -5.30 -11.88
C GLU A 132 -4.82 -4.96 -12.84
N TYR A 133 -5.48 -3.80 -12.68
CA TYR A 133 -6.52 -3.34 -13.61
C TYR A 133 -5.96 -2.81 -14.94
N ASN A 134 -4.68 -2.41 -14.98
CA ASN A 134 -3.98 -1.87 -16.15
C ASN A 134 -3.10 -2.90 -16.88
N THR A 135 -3.05 -4.15 -16.40
CA THR A 135 -2.43 -5.26 -17.14
C THR A 135 -3.45 -5.80 -18.13
N PHE A 136 -3.06 -6.04 -19.39
CA PHE A 136 -3.96 -6.63 -20.39
C PHE A 136 -4.56 -7.93 -19.83
N LYS A 137 -5.87 -7.93 -19.53
CA LYS A 137 -6.50 -9.06 -18.83
C LYS A 137 -6.39 -10.33 -19.68
N ARG A 138 -6.22 -11.48 -19.04
CA ARG A 138 -6.16 -12.80 -19.70
C ARG A 138 -7.33 -12.98 -20.66
N GLU A 139 -8.55 -12.67 -20.20
CA GLU A 139 -9.77 -12.77 -21.01
C GLU A 139 -9.73 -11.81 -22.21
N SER A 140 -9.22 -10.59 -22.04
CA SER A 140 -9.06 -9.64 -23.13
C SER A 140 -8.05 -10.13 -24.17
N TYR A 141 -6.96 -10.79 -23.75
CA TYR A 141 -5.96 -11.36 -24.66
C TYR A 141 -6.50 -12.54 -25.45
N ILE A 142 -7.22 -13.44 -24.78
CA ILE A 142 -7.93 -14.56 -25.41
C ILE A 142 -8.97 -14.05 -26.40
N LYS A 143 -9.77 -13.07 -26.01
CA LYS A 143 -10.78 -12.46 -26.90
C LYS A 143 -10.14 -11.84 -28.14
N LEU A 144 -9.05 -11.09 -27.96
CA LEU A 144 -8.31 -10.49 -29.08
C LEU A 144 -7.72 -11.55 -30.04
N SER A 145 -7.24 -12.66 -29.49
CA SER A 145 -6.76 -13.81 -30.25
C SER A 145 -7.88 -14.43 -31.10
N GLN A 146 -9.06 -14.63 -30.52
CA GLN A 146 -10.25 -15.15 -31.21
C GLN A 146 -10.73 -14.16 -32.30
N GLU A 147 -10.88 -12.89 -31.97
CA GLU A 147 -11.32 -11.84 -32.90
C GLU A 147 -10.39 -11.70 -34.11
N LYS A 148 -9.08 -11.91 -33.92
CA LYS A 148 -8.07 -11.85 -35.00
C LYS A 148 -7.80 -13.19 -35.67
N ASN A 149 -8.40 -14.28 -35.18
CA ASN A 149 -8.09 -15.65 -35.58
C ASN A 149 -6.58 -15.94 -35.55
N LYS A 150 -5.89 -15.54 -34.47
CA LYS A 150 -4.43 -15.74 -34.31
C LYS A 150 -4.13 -16.47 -33.00
N ARG A 151 -3.16 -17.36 -33.02
CA ARG A 151 -2.61 -18.01 -31.81
C ARG A 151 -1.49 -17.17 -31.20
N ALA A 152 -1.39 -17.20 -29.87
CA ALA A 152 -0.34 -16.51 -29.17
C ALA A 152 0.98 -17.28 -29.25
N LYS A 153 2.08 -16.52 -29.28
CA LYS A 153 3.43 -17.04 -29.21
C LYS A 153 4.13 -16.45 -28.01
N LEU A 154 4.78 -17.30 -27.22
CA LEU A 154 5.74 -16.89 -26.20
C LEU A 154 7.13 -16.92 -26.81
N TYR A 155 7.89 -15.84 -26.64
CA TYR A 155 9.26 -15.75 -27.11
C TYR A 155 10.22 -15.50 -25.97
N LEU A 156 11.41 -16.08 -26.11
CA LEU A 156 12.62 -15.69 -25.41
C LEU A 156 13.62 -15.22 -26.46
N ILE A 157 13.99 -13.94 -26.38
CA ILE A 157 15.03 -13.37 -27.25
C ILE A 157 16.22 -12.92 -26.40
N LYS A 158 17.40 -12.93 -27.00
CA LYS A 158 18.60 -12.28 -26.48
C LYS A 158 18.80 -10.99 -27.27
N CYS A 159 18.82 -9.86 -26.58
CA CYS A 159 19.10 -8.54 -27.15
C CYS A 159 20.58 -8.21 -26.97
N ASN A 160 21.14 -7.48 -27.94
CA ASN A 160 22.54 -7.05 -27.90
C ASN A 160 22.75 -5.70 -28.58
N SER A 161 23.70 -4.95 -28.05
CA SER A 161 24.36 -3.78 -28.66
C SER A 161 25.88 -3.92 -28.49
N GLU A 162 26.64 -2.87 -28.79
CA GLU A 162 28.08 -2.83 -28.49
C GLU A 162 28.36 -2.80 -26.97
N ASP A 163 27.47 -2.19 -26.19
CA ASP A 163 27.69 -1.89 -24.77
C ASP A 163 27.02 -2.87 -23.80
N GLU A 164 25.98 -3.59 -24.23
CA GLU A 164 25.21 -4.47 -23.35
C GLU A 164 24.57 -5.67 -24.05
N SER A 165 24.25 -6.70 -23.26
CA SER A 165 23.41 -7.80 -23.68
C SER A 165 22.50 -8.25 -22.54
N PHE A 166 21.27 -8.59 -22.89
CA PHE A 166 20.24 -9.00 -21.94
C PHE A 166 19.21 -9.88 -22.64
N TYR A 167 18.27 -10.44 -21.87
CA TYR A 167 17.20 -11.29 -22.36
C TYR A 167 15.86 -10.57 -22.25
N LYS A 168 14.94 -10.86 -23.17
CA LYS A 168 13.55 -10.41 -23.07
C LYS A 168 12.61 -11.60 -23.24
N VAL A 169 11.66 -11.72 -22.32
CA VAL A 169 10.58 -12.72 -22.39
C VAL A 169 9.26 -12.01 -22.54
N GLY A 170 8.46 -12.38 -23.53
CA GLY A 170 7.11 -11.86 -23.66
C GLY A 170 6.25 -12.66 -24.63
N ILE A 171 5.02 -12.19 -24.84
CA ILE A 171 4.06 -12.81 -25.75
C ILE A 171 3.65 -11.89 -26.91
N THR A 172 3.17 -12.49 -28.00
CA THR A 172 2.65 -11.77 -29.18
C THR A 172 1.58 -12.58 -29.91
N LEU A 173 0.62 -11.89 -30.54
CA LEU A 173 -0.29 -12.48 -31.53
C LEU A 173 0.20 -12.29 -32.97
N ASN A 174 1.21 -11.45 -33.17
CA ASN A 174 1.83 -11.18 -34.47
C ASN A 174 3.17 -11.91 -34.58
N SER A 175 3.75 -11.93 -35.77
CA SER A 175 5.10 -12.44 -35.97
C SER A 175 6.14 -11.57 -35.25
N LEU A 176 7.33 -12.13 -34.99
CA LEU A 176 8.39 -11.43 -34.25
C LEU A 176 8.94 -10.24 -35.05
N GLU A 177 8.94 -10.33 -36.38
CA GLU A 177 9.39 -9.26 -37.27
C GLU A 177 8.48 -8.02 -37.13
N ILE A 178 7.16 -8.22 -37.05
CA ILE A 178 6.20 -7.11 -36.83
C ILE A 178 6.33 -6.54 -35.41
N ARG A 179 6.62 -7.42 -34.44
CA ARG A 179 6.75 -7.07 -33.02
C ARG A 179 7.99 -6.23 -32.76
N PHE A 180 9.11 -6.58 -33.40
CA PHE A 180 10.44 -6.01 -33.21
C PHE A 180 10.96 -5.30 -34.47
N ASP A 181 10.07 -4.63 -35.18
CA ASP A 181 10.46 -3.60 -36.14
C ASP A 181 11.48 -2.65 -35.48
N SER A 182 12.50 -2.22 -36.24
CA SER A 182 13.64 -1.46 -35.72
C SER A 182 13.24 -0.18 -34.97
N HIS A 183 12.09 0.41 -35.30
CA HIS A 183 11.56 1.58 -34.58
C HIS A 183 11.07 1.24 -33.17
N LYS A 184 10.76 -0.02 -32.88
CA LYS A 184 10.17 -0.49 -31.61
C LYS A 184 11.20 -1.13 -30.68
N LEU A 185 12.28 -1.69 -31.22
CA LEU A 185 13.37 -2.30 -30.46
C LEU A 185 14.72 -1.77 -30.99
N PRO A 186 15.39 -0.87 -30.26
CA PRO A 186 16.66 -0.27 -30.69
C PRO A 186 17.88 -1.18 -30.43
N TYR A 187 17.73 -2.50 -30.61
CA TYR A 187 18.77 -3.51 -30.37
C TYR A 187 18.75 -4.57 -31.46
N GLY A 188 19.91 -5.16 -31.75
CA GLY A 188 19.95 -6.47 -32.41
C GLY A 188 19.33 -7.53 -31.49
N TYR A 189 18.75 -8.57 -32.09
CA TYR A 189 18.20 -9.67 -31.30
C TYR A 189 18.38 -11.03 -31.97
N GLU A 190 18.52 -12.06 -31.13
CA GLU A 190 18.52 -13.47 -31.49
C GLU A 190 17.33 -14.15 -30.83
N VAL A 191 16.59 -14.97 -31.59
CA VAL A 191 15.49 -15.78 -31.05
C VAL A 191 16.07 -17.05 -30.44
N ILE A 192 16.05 -17.12 -29.11
CA ILE A 192 16.53 -18.31 -28.37
C ILE A 192 15.44 -19.38 -28.33
N GLN A 193 14.19 -18.98 -28.15
CA GLN A 193 13.07 -19.90 -28.05
C GLN A 193 11.77 -19.24 -28.49
N LEU A 194 10.91 -20.00 -29.18
CA LEU A 194 9.56 -19.61 -29.59
C LEU A 194 8.60 -20.78 -29.31
N VAL A 195 7.63 -20.59 -28.43
CA VAL A 195 6.49 -21.50 -28.22
C VAL A 195 5.26 -20.90 -28.90
N ASP A 196 4.64 -21.61 -29.84
CA ASP A 196 3.25 -21.34 -30.24
C ASP A 196 2.33 -22.14 -29.31
N GLY A 197 1.11 -21.66 -29.06
CA GLY A 197 0.21 -22.39 -28.18
C GLY A 197 -1.17 -21.79 -27.98
N ASP A 198 -1.96 -22.46 -27.16
CA ASP A 198 -3.22 -21.91 -26.67
C ASP A 198 -2.97 -20.55 -26.00
N THR A 199 -3.76 -19.53 -26.38
CA THR A 199 -3.54 -18.16 -25.93
C THR A 199 -3.65 -18.00 -24.43
N GLY A 200 -4.53 -18.76 -23.78
CA GLY A 200 -4.66 -18.76 -22.32
C GLY A 200 -3.43 -19.36 -21.66
N LEU A 201 -2.98 -20.52 -22.14
CA LEU A 201 -1.79 -21.20 -21.64
C LEU A 201 -0.53 -20.34 -21.81
N ILE A 202 -0.33 -19.75 -22.99
CA ILE A 202 0.81 -18.88 -23.30
C ILE A 202 0.84 -17.65 -22.38
N TYR A 203 -0.32 -17.04 -22.10
CA TYR A 203 -0.43 -15.93 -21.16
C TYR A 203 -0.02 -16.36 -19.74
N ASP A 204 -0.53 -17.50 -19.27
CA ASP A 204 -0.25 -18.01 -17.93
C ASP A 204 1.24 -18.39 -17.77
N MET A 205 1.84 -18.98 -18.82
CA MET A 205 3.27 -19.30 -18.88
C MET A 205 4.15 -18.05 -18.78
N GLU A 206 3.83 -16.97 -19.50
CA GLU A 206 4.59 -15.71 -19.43
C GLU A 206 4.65 -15.20 -17.99
N LYS A 207 3.51 -15.15 -17.30
CA LYS A 207 3.44 -14.66 -15.92
C LYS A 207 4.25 -15.54 -14.96
N GLN A 208 4.20 -16.85 -15.13
CA GLN A 208 5.00 -17.78 -14.35
C GLN A 208 6.50 -17.55 -14.58
N ILE A 209 6.95 -17.42 -15.84
CA ILE A 209 8.35 -17.19 -16.17
C ILE A 209 8.83 -15.84 -15.64
N HIS A 210 8.05 -14.77 -15.78
CA HIS A 210 8.38 -13.46 -15.20
C HIS A 210 8.51 -13.53 -13.67
N GLY A 211 7.68 -14.33 -13.00
CA GLY A 211 7.78 -14.59 -11.57
C GLY A 211 9.07 -15.31 -11.19
N LEU A 212 9.46 -16.33 -11.95
CA LEU A 212 10.70 -17.08 -11.75
C LEU A 212 11.95 -16.24 -12.05
N LEU A 213 11.87 -15.30 -12.99
CA LEU A 213 12.96 -14.42 -13.38
C LEU A 213 13.00 -13.09 -12.60
N LYS A 214 12.15 -12.90 -11.59
CA LYS A 214 12.01 -11.63 -10.87
C LYS A 214 13.33 -11.08 -10.31
N ASN A 215 14.20 -11.97 -9.81
CA ASN A 215 15.50 -11.60 -9.24
C ASN A 215 16.57 -11.28 -10.29
N PHE A 216 16.28 -11.55 -11.57
CA PHE A 216 17.18 -11.29 -12.70
C PHE A 216 16.72 -10.09 -13.51
N LYS A 217 15.82 -9.25 -12.99
CA LYS A 217 15.31 -8.07 -13.71
C LYS A 217 16.44 -7.14 -14.15
N TYR A 218 16.36 -6.69 -15.39
CA TYR A 218 17.35 -5.81 -16.01
C TYR A 218 16.66 -4.63 -16.69
N HIS A 219 17.30 -3.46 -16.62
CA HIS A 219 16.83 -2.24 -17.27
C HIS A 219 17.87 -1.85 -18.33
N PRO A 220 17.53 -1.95 -19.63
CA PRO A 220 18.44 -1.60 -20.73
C PRO A 220 18.90 -0.15 -20.70
N LEU A 221 20.10 0.13 -21.22
CA LEU A 221 20.67 1.48 -21.27
C LEU A 221 19.89 2.39 -22.21
N ILE A 222 19.45 1.87 -23.36
CA ILE A 222 18.52 2.52 -24.29
C ILE A 222 17.09 2.05 -23.97
N PRO A 223 16.21 2.91 -23.41
CA PRO A 223 14.85 2.54 -23.08
C PRO A 223 13.98 2.29 -24.31
N PHE A 224 13.02 1.39 -24.20
CA PHE A 224 12.03 1.12 -25.25
C PHE A 224 10.72 0.60 -24.68
N LYS A 225 9.66 0.61 -25.48
CA LYS A 225 8.34 0.15 -25.03
C LYS A 225 8.37 -1.35 -24.69
N GLY A 226 8.21 -1.66 -23.41
CA GLY A 226 8.21 -3.03 -22.89
C GLY A 226 9.57 -3.48 -22.35
N ASP A 227 10.48 -2.56 -22.08
CA ASP A 227 11.74 -2.79 -21.37
C ASP A 227 11.58 -3.38 -19.96
N GLY A 228 10.44 -3.15 -19.30
CA GLY A 228 10.10 -3.76 -18.00
C GLY A 228 10.02 -5.30 -17.99
N GLU A 229 10.18 -5.97 -19.14
CA GLU A 229 10.20 -7.43 -19.31
C GLU A 229 11.60 -7.96 -19.67
N CYS A 230 12.65 -7.20 -19.36
CA CYS A 230 14.04 -7.59 -19.61
C CYS A 230 14.72 -8.20 -18.38
N PHE A 231 15.71 -9.06 -18.63
CA PHE A 231 16.41 -9.84 -17.62
C PHE A 231 17.90 -9.98 -17.95
N SER A 232 18.77 -9.98 -16.94
CA SER A 232 20.22 -10.10 -17.12
C SER A 232 20.62 -11.53 -17.48
N GLU A 233 19.92 -12.51 -16.93
CA GLU A 233 20.20 -13.94 -17.11
C GLU A 233 18.91 -14.76 -17.17
N VAL A 234 18.98 -15.91 -17.82
CA VAL A 234 17.91 -16.92 -17.86
C VAL A 234 18.48 -18.26 -17.37
N PRO A 235 18.10 -18.73 -16.17
CA PRO A 235 18.59 -20.00 -15.64
C PRO A 235 18.29 -21.17 -16.57
N ARG A 236 19.21 -22.14 -16.64
CA ARG A 236 19.10 -23.33 -17.50
C ARG A 236 17.77 -24.08 -17.32
N LYS A 237 17.24 -24.17 -16.10
CA LYS A 237 15.95 -24.79 -15.80
C LYS A 237 14.79 -24.13 -16.57
N ILE A 238 14.83 -22.82 -16.78
CA ILE A 238 13.81 -22.09 -17.56
C ILE A 238 13.95 -22.40 -19.05
N LEU A 239 15.19 -22.50 -19.56
CA LEU A 239 15.44 -22.91 -20.94
C LEU A 239 14.92 -24.33 -21.20
N GLU A 240 15.18 -25.26 -20.27
CA GLU A 240 14.69 -26.64 -20.35
C GLU A 240 13.16 -26.70 -20.27
N LEU A 241 12.54 -25.90 -19.38
CA LEU A 241 11.10 -25.77 -19.29
C LEU A 241 10.49 -25.32 -20.64
N LEU A 242 11.02 -24.25 -21.23
CA LEU A 242 10.56 -23.73 -22.52
C LEU A 242 10.71 -24.75 -23.66
N LYS A 243 11.85 -25.47 -23.70
CA LYS A 243 12.09 -26.53 -24.68
C LYS A 243 11.08 -27.67 -24.56
N SER A 244 10.70 -28.04 -23.34
CA SER A 244 9.73 -29.12 -23.12
C SER A 244 8.35 -28.80 -23.71
N PHE A 245 7.93 -27.54 -23.65
CA PHE A 245 6.67 -27.08 -24.25
C PHE A 245 6.70 -27.07 -25.77
N SER A 246 7.81 -26.64 -26.39
CA SER A 246 7.93 -26.71 -27.85
C SER A 246 7.89 -28.15 -28.40
N ALA A 247 8.34 -29.14 -27.62
CA ALA A 247 8.33 -30.54 -28.02
C ALA A 247 6.94 -31.19 -27.88
N LEU A 248 6.13 -30.77 -26.90
CA LEU A 248 4.79 -31.31 -26.66
C LEU A 248 3.79 -30.95 -27.78
N GLU A 249 3.89 -29.76 -28.39
CA GLU A 249 3.03 -29.39 -29.52
C GLU A 249 3.43 -30.08 -30.84
N GLN A 250 4.73 -30.38 -31.05
CA GLN A 250 5.17 -31.13 -32.23
C GLN A 250 4.60 -32.56 -32.26
N ASN A 251 4.38 -33.18 -31.09
CA ASN A 251 3.79 -34.51 -31.00
C ASN A 251 2.25 -34.54 -31.18
N GLN A 252 1.56 -33.40 -31.15
CA GLN A 252 0.12 -33.32 -31.43
C GLN A 252 -0.21 -33.12 -32.92
N LEU A 253 0.80 -32.97 -33.78
CA LEU A 253 0.66 -32.84 -35.23
C LEU A 253 0.98 -34.14 -36.00
N ILE A 254 1.27 -35.24 -35.29
CA ILE A 254 1.62 -36.56 -35.86
C ILE A 254 0.60 -37.64 -35.47
N VAL A 255 -0.68 -37.28 -35.31
CA VAL A 255 -1.79 -38.25 -35.15
C VAL A 255 -2.87 -37.96 -36.17
#